data_AF-A0A938GNI8-F1
#
_entry.id   AF-A0A938GNI8-F1
#
_cell.length_a   1.000
_cell.length_b   1.000
_cell.length_c   1.000
_cell.angle_alpha   90.00
_cell.angle_beta   90.00
_cell.angle_gamma   90.00
#
_symmetry.space_group_name_H-M   'P 1'
#
loop_
_entity.id
_entity.type
_entity.pdbx_description
1 polymer ?
#
loop_
_entity_poly.entity_id
_entity_poly.type
_entity_poly.pdbx_seq_one_letter_code
_entity_poly.pdbx_strand_id
1 'polypeptide(L)'
;MTSPDTEFIRILGASGGSGANKASGKAIPDVLPVLGLSDIVIFPGMVAPLLVETPQSIRLVDDVVEGDRLLAVVLQKNPESQNPMPEELWEHGCAARVLKMMKFPDNTVRILIEGLWRIRFRDYETLSPYLRAHVEVRKDEADDSTELVALSRTIHQSFQEVVKLSPSLSEQIKIASLNTDSPGPLSDLVATNLNLSLEERQQLIQMSSVRERLNKLRPLLTREHEVLSIGSKIQNEVSTSMAKSQRDFFLREQIRAIQRELGEGDPVSNEVAALRERSDNVRLPPDVLKVVNKEIDRLQQLTPAAAEYAITRNYLDWLLELPWTKTTVDNLELSAARKLLD
;
A
#
# COMPACT_ATOMS: atom_id res chain seq x y z
N MET A 1 -34.24 10.78 -2.89
CA MET A 1 -32.79 11.10 -2.92
C MET A 1 -32.05 9.89 -2.37
N THR A 2 -31.75 8.94 -3.23
CA THR A 2 -30.97 7.74 -2.92
C THR A 2 -29.60 7.94 -3.54
N SER A 3 -28.54 7.83 -2.73
CA SER A 3 -27.16 8.07 -3.17
C SER A 3 -26.77 7.15 -4.34
N PRO A 4 -26.06 7.66 -5.36
CA PRO A 4 -25.67 6.92 -6.56
C PRO A 4 -24.81 5.67 -6.26
N ASP A 5 -24.19 5.58 -5.09
CA ASP A 5 -23.34 4.44 -4.68
C ASP A 5 -24.11 3.13 -4.47
N THR A 6 -25.44 3.18 -4.29
CA THR A 6 -26.22 1.98 -3.95
C THR A 6 -26.62 1.14 -5.19
N GLU A 7 -26.62 1.74 -6.39
CA GLU A 7 -26.88 1.00 -7.64
C GLU A 7 -25.64 0.27 -8.19
N PHE A 8 -24.43 0.59 -7.70
CA PHE A 8 -23.19 -0.11 -8.07
C PHE A 8 -23.15 -1.57 -7.58
N ILE A 9 -23.94 -1.93 -6.55
CA ILE A 9 -23.82 -3.22 -5.84
C ILE A 9 -24.69 -4.34 -6.44
N ARG A 10 -25.68 -4.04 -7.29
CA ARG A 10 -26.67 -5.06 -7.72
C ARG A 10 -26.32 -5.89 -8.97
N ILE A 11 -25.22 -5.61 -9.67
CA ILE A 11 -24.98 -6.23 -11.00
C ILE A 11 -24.15 -7.54 -10.95
N LEU A 12 -23.53 -7.89 -9.82
CA LEU A 12 -22.71 -9.12 -9.72
C LEU A 12 -23.40 -10.32 -9.07
N GLY A 13 -24.70 -10.22 -8.79
CA GLY A 13 -25.49 -11.25 -8.13
C GLY A 13 -26.47 -11.98 -9.05
N ALA A 14 -26.02 -12.61 -10.13
CA ALA A 14 -26.74 -13.70 -10.81
C ALA A 14 -25.93 -14.34 -11.95
N SER A 15 -25.08 -15.33 -11.64
CA SER A 15 -24.78 -16.47 -12.53
C SER A 15 -23.79 -17.44 -11.89
N GLY A 16 -24.25 -18.13 -10.84
CA GLY A 16 -23.70 -19.44 -10.51
C GLY A 16 -24.27 -20.47 -11.47
N GLY A 17 -23.46 -20.97 -12.39
CA GLY A 17 -23.87 -21.99 -13.37
C GLY A 17 -22.69 -22.52 -14.17
N SER A 18 -22.21 -23.70 -13.78
CA SER A 18 -21.35 -24.56 -14.58
C SER A 18 -21.91 -24.73 -15.99
N GLY A 19 -21.11 -24.45 -17.01
CA GLY A 19 -21.48 -24.71 -18.40
C GLY A 19 -20.71 -23.84 -19.39
N ALA A 20 -19.78 -24.48 -20.10
CA ALA A 20 -19.29 -24.15 -21.43
C ALA A 20 -19.46 -22.69 -21.91
N ASN A 21 -18.32 -22.02 -22.07
CA ASN A 21 -18.02 -20.95 -23.02
C ASN A 21 -19.01 -20.91 -24.21
N LYS A 22 -20.13 -20.21 -24.05
CA LYS A 22 -20.93 -19.67 -25.14
C LYS A 22 -20.74 -18.17 -25.11
N ALA A 23 -19.56 -17.75 -25.58
CA ALA A 23 -19.47 -16.48 -26.27
C ALA A 23 -20.63 -16.41 -27.26
N SER A 24 -21.48 -15.39 -27.10
CA SER A 24 -22.49 -15.03 -28.08
C SER A 24 -21.82 -15.00 -29.45
N GLY A 25 -22.23 -15.92 -30.33
CA GLY A 25 -21.62 -16.18 -31.64
C GLY A 25 -21.88 -15.10 -32.67
N LYS A 26 -21.64 -13.83 -32.33
CA LYS A 26 -21.53 -12.75 -33.31
C LYS A 26 -20.05 -12.60 -33.64
N ALA A 27 -19.67 -12.98 -34.85
CA ALA A 27 -18.33 -12.73 -35.37
C ALA A 27 -18.03 -11.23 -35.23
N ILE A 28 -16.80 -10.89 -34.82
CA ILE A 28 -16.38 -9.49 -34.76
C ILE A 28 -16.43 -8.95 -36.19
N PRO A 29 -17.04 -7.77 -36.43
CA PRO A 29 -16.98 -7.13 -37.73
C PRO A 29 -15.52 -6.91 -38.17
N ASP A 30 -15.25 -7.07 -39.46
CA ASP A 30 -13.90 -6.87 -40.01
C ASP A 30 -13.38 -5.44 -39.79
N VAL A 31 -14.29 -4.47 -39.69
CA VAL A 31 -13.99 -3.05 -39.44
C VAL A 31 -14.62 -2.61 -38.13
N LEU A 32 -13.80 -2.03 -37.25
CA LEU A 32 -14.26 -1.45 -35.98
C LEU A 32 -13.91 0.05 -35.89
N PRO A 33 -14.77 0.86 -35.25
CA PRO A 33 -14.39 2.18 -34.77
C PRO A 33 -13.24 2.10 -33.76
N VAL A 34 -12.25 2.98 -33.88
CA VAL A 34 -11.02 2.95 -33.08
C VAL A 34 -11.00 4.09 -32.08
N LEU A 35 -10.85 3.76 -30.81
CA LEU A 35 -10.68 4.70 -29.71
C LEU A 35 -9.25 4.62 -29.16
N GLY A 36 -8.51 5.72 -29.29
CA GLY A 36 -7.16 5.84 -28.73
C GLY A 36 -7.20 6.18 -27.25
N LEU A 37 -6.51 5.40 -26.41
CA LEU A 37 -6.41 5.57 -24.97
C LEU A 37 -5.04 6.10 -24.58
N SER A 38 -4.99 7.11 -23.72
CA SER A 38 -3.72 7.76 -23.32
C SER A 38 -3.07 7.12 -22.09
N ASP A 39 -3.87 6.56 -21.17
CA ASP A 39 -3.44 6.21 -19.82
C ASP A 39 -3.70 4.74 -19.44
N ILE A 40 -4.25 3.92 -20.35
CA ILE A 40 -4.62 2.54 -20.04
C ILE A 40 -4.53 1.61 -21.25
N VAL A 41 -4.10 0.37 -20.98
CA VAL A 41 -4.14 -0.76 -21.93
C VAL A 41 -5.23 -1.71 -21.46
N ILE A 42 -6.18 -2.03 -22.33
CA ILE A 42 -7.30 -2.93 -22.03
C ILE A 42 -6.94 -4.36 -22.44
N PHE A 43 -7.13 -5.30 -21.52
CA PHE A 43 -6.95 -6.74 -21.75
C PHE A 43 -8.29 -7.45 -21.94
N PRO A 44 -8.31 -8.63 -22.59
CA PRO A 44 -9.48 -9.51 -22.60
C PRO A 44 -9.99 -9.81 -21.18
N GLY A 45 -11.31 -9.70 -20.96
CA GLY A 45 -11.98 -9.89 -19.67
C GLY A 45 -11.88 -8.70 -18.71
N MET A 46 -11.11 -7.66 -19.04
CA MET A 46 -11.00 -6.46 -18.22
C MET A 46 -12.21 -5.56 -18.40
N VAL A 47 -12.80 -5.13 -17.27
CA VAL A 47 -13.86 -4.11 -17.26
C VAL A 47 -13.28 -2.80 -16.73
N ALA A 48 -13.34 -1.75 -17.53
CA ALA A 48 -12.74 -0.45 -17.18
C ALA A 48 -13.69 0.72 -17.48
N PRO A 49 -13.83 1.68 -16.55
CA PRO A 49 -14.48 2.94 -16.85
C PRO A 49 -13.53 3.85 -17.64
N LEU A 50 -14.01 4.47 -18.71
CA LEU A 50 -13.26 5.46 -19.48
C LEU A 50 -14.02 6.79 -19.50
N LEU A 51 -13.26 7.89 -19.43
CA LEU A 51 -13.75 9.24 -19.64
C LEU A 51 -13.45 9.67 -21.07
N VAL A 52 -14.46 10.19 -21.76
CA VAL A 52 -14.37 10.63 -23.15
C VAL A 52 -14.76 12.10 -23.22
N GLU A 53 -13.85 12.92 -23.72
CA GLU A 53 -13.97 14.39 -23.72
C GLU A 53 -13.99 14.99 -25.12
N THR A 54 -13.35 14.35 -26.10
CA THR A 54 -13.21 14.94 -27.44
C THR A 54 -14.47 14.74 -28.29
N PRO A 55 -14.89 15.73 -29.10
CA PRO A 55 -16.09 15.61 -29.93
C PRO A 55 -16.06 14.41 -30.89
N GLN A 56 -14.88 14.06 -31.42
CA GLN A 56 -14.71 12.90 -32.29
C GLN A 56 -14.97 11.59 -31.54
N SER A 57 -14.41 11.44 -30.34
CA SER A 57 -14.59 10.24 -29.53
C SER A 57 -16.00 10.14 -28.94
N ILE A 58 -16.63 11.25 -28.57
CA ILE A 58 -18.04 11.28 -28.13
C ILE A 58 -18.94 10.78 -29.25
N ARG A 59 -18.73 11.28 -30.48
CA ARG A 59 -19.48 10.84 -31.65
C ARG A 59 -19.24 9.36 -31.97
N LEU A 60 -18.00 8.88 -31.85
CA LEU A 60 -17.67 7.46 -31.99
C LEU A 60 -18.50 6.61 -31.01
N VAL A 61 -18.54 7.01 -29.75
CA VAL A 61 -19.25 6.28 -28.71
C VAL A 61 -20.76 6.28 -28.97
N ASP A 62 -21.34 7.42 -29.36
CA ASP A 62 -22.76 7.52 -29.70
C ASP A 62 -23.13 6.54 -30.83
N ASP A 63 -22.38 6.56 -31.95
CA ASP A 63 -22.59 5.66 -33.09
C ASP A 63 -22.41 4.17 -32.69
N VAL A 64 -21.41 3.86 -31.85
CA VAL A 64 -21.15 2.49 -31.37
C VAL A 64 -22.31 1.98 -30.49
N VAL A 65 -22.88 2.83 -29.63
CA VAL A 65 -23.98 2.45 -28.73
C VAL A 65 -25.28 2.19 -29.48
N GLU A 66 -25.52 2.91 -30.58
CA GLU A 66 -26.66 2.70 -31.48
C GLU A 66 -26.53 1.42 -32.34
N GLY A 67 -25.29 1.02 -32.64
CA GLY A 67 -24.97 -0.17 -33.44
C GLY A 67 -24.68 -1.44 -32.61
N ASP A 68 -23.59 -2.11 -32.96
CA ASP A 68 -23.19 -3.41 -32.39
C ASP A 68 -22.53 -3.32 -31.00
N ARG A 69 -22.33 -2.11 -30.47
CA ARG A 69 -21.64 -1.82 -29.21
C ARG A 69 -20.19 -2.31 -29.15
N LEU A 70 -19.60 -2.65 -30.29
CA LEU A 70 -18.21 -3.07 -30.40
C LEU A 70 -17.34 -1.91 -30.88
N LEU A 71 -16.19 -1.75 -30.25
CA LEU A 71 -15.14 -0.84 -30.68
C LEU A 71 -13.77 -1.49 -30.52
N ALA A 72 -12.77 -0.95 -31.19
CA ALA A 72 -11.38 -1.28 -30.98
C ALA A 72 -10.74 -0.22 -30.06
N VAL A 73 -10.09 -0.66 -29.00
CA VAL A 73 -9.33 0.22 -28.10
C VAL A 73 -7.84 -0.03 -28.26
N VAL A 74 -7.06 1.03 -28.27
CA VAL A 74 -5.62 0.96 -28.51
C VAL A 74 -4.90 2.06 -27.75
N LEU A 75 -3.72 1.73 -27.22
CA LEU A 75 -2.88 2.71 -26.55
C LEU A 75 -2.35 3.73 -27.56
N GLN A 76 -2.25 4.99 -27.15
CA GLN A 76 -1.56 6.05 -27.89
C GLN A 76 -0.06 6.03 -27.56
N LYS A 77 0.79 6.33 -28.55
CA LYS A 77 2.24 6.53 -28.33
C LYS A 77 2.52 7.87 -27.64
N ASN A 78 1.71 8.88 -27.95
CA ASN A 78 1.77 10.19 -27.31
C ASN A 78 0.49 10.44 -26.50
N PRO A 79 0.54 10.45 -25.16
CA PRO A 79 -0.66 10.60 -24.32
C PRO A 79 -1.30 11.99 -24.40
N GLU A 80 -0.58 13.01 -24.87
CA GLU A 80 -1.08 14.40 -24.99
C GLU A 80 -1.89 14.64 -26.28
N SER A 81 -1.94 13.66 -27.19
CA SER A 81 -2.66 13.79 -28.45
C SER A 81 -4.16 13.63 -28.25
N GLN A 82 -4.93 14.70 -28.49
CA GLN A 82 -6.39 14.64 -28.34
C GLN A 82 -7.08 13.84 -29.44
N ASN A 83 -6.55 13.91 -30.67
CA ASN A 83 -7.09 13.21 -31.83
C ASN A 83 -5.92 12.49 -32.52
N PRO A 84 -5.48 11.34 -31.97
CA PRO A 84 -4.30 10.66 -32.45
C PRO A 84 -4.47 10.21 -33.90
N MET A 85 -3.45 10.42 -34.72
CA MET A 85 -3.40 9.86 -36.07
C MET A 85 -3.02 8.36 -36.00
N PRO A 86 -3.34 7.56 -37.03
CA PRO A 86 -2.96 6.14 -37.10
C PRO A 86 -1.50 5.83 -36.74
N GLU A 87 -0.56 6.70 -37.14
CA GLU A 87 0.87 6.56 -36.88
C GLU A 87 1.25 6.73 -35.40
N GLU A 88 0.44 7.49 -34.67
CA GLU A 88 0.58 7.76 -33.23
C GLU A 88 -0.07 6.65 -32.38
N LEU A 89 -0.67 5.64 -32.99
CA LEU A 89 -1.28 4.50 -32.29
C LEU A 89 -0.37 3.28 -32.32
N TRP A 90 -0.50 2.42 -31.31
CA TRP A 90 0.15 1.12 -31.31
C TRP A 90 -0.54 0.15 -32.28
N GLU A 91 0.20 -0.82 -32.83
CA GLU A 91 -0.35 -1.80 -33.79
C GLU A 91 -1.29 -2.84 -33.16
N HIS A 92 -1.23 -2.99 -31.83
CA HIS A 92 -1.96 -4.03 -31.10
C HIS A 92 -2.81 -3.38 -30.00
N GLY A 93 -4.03 -3.87 -29.87
CA GLY A 93 -4.99 -3.43 -28.88
C GLY A 93 -6.00 -4.51 -28.54
N CYS A 94 -7.19 -4.10 -28.11
CA CYS A 94 -8.26 -5.01 -27.73
C CYS A 94 -9.57 -4.61 -28.41
N ALA A 95 -10.31 -5.59 -28.92
CA ALA A 95 -11.71 -5.40 -29.25
C ALA A 95 -12.49 -5.37 -27.93
N ALA A 96 -13.27 -4.33 -27.72
CA ALA A 96 -14.04 -4.11 -26.50
C ALA A 96 -15.52 -3.87 -26.80
N ARG A 97 -16.37 -4.14 -25.82
CA ARG A 97 -17.80 -3.86 -25.86
C ARG A 97 -18.17 -2.76 -24.90
N VAL A 98 -19.00 -1.81 -25.35
CA VAL A 98 -19.62 -0.83 -24.47
C VAL A 98 -20.74 -1.49 -23.67
N LEU A 99 -20.56 -1.58 -22.36
CA LEU A 99 -21.57 -2.08 -21.43
C LEU A 99 -22.58 -0.99 -21.07
N LYS A 100 -22.07 0.21 -20.76
CA LYS A 100 -22.87 1.36 -20.34
C LYS A 100 -22.25 2.67 -20.84
N MET A 101 -23.10 3.67 -21.05
CA MET A 101 -22.73 5.04 -21.38
C MET A 101 -23.54 5.99 -20.50
N MET A 102 -22.89 7.01 -19.95
CA MET A 102 -23.51 8.07 -19.16
C MET A 102 -22.96 9.42 -19.62
N LYS A 103 -23.85 10.32 -20.04
CA LYS A 103 -23.50 11.70 -20.40
C LYS A 103 -23.63 12.58 -19.15
N PHE A 104 -22.62 13.40 -18.90
CA PHE A 104 -22.60 14.33 -17.78
C PHE A 104 -22.96 15.76 -18.23
N PRO A 105 -23.45 16.63 -17.33
CA PRO A 105 -23.85 18.01 -17.66
C PRO A 105 -22.69 18.89 -18.15
N ASP A 106 -21.45 18.50 -17.89
CA ASP A 106 -20.21 19.15 -18.33
C ASP A 106 -19.83 18.80 -19.77
N ASN A 107 -20.71 18.11 -20.50
CA ASN A 107 -20.49 17.63 -21.86
C ASN A 107 -19.43 16.52 -21.98
N THR A 108 -19.04 15.89 -20.86
CA THR A 108 -18.21 14.68 -20.88
C THR A 108 -19.07 13.42 -20.92
N VAL A 109 -18.52 12.34 -21.48
CA VAL A 109 -19.17 11.03 -21.53
C VAL A 109 -18.32 10.03 -20.77
N ARG A 110 -18.92 9.35 -19.79
CA ARG A 110 -18.30 8.19 -19.13
C ARG A 110 -18.87 6.92 -19.71
N ILE A 111 -17.99 6.03 -20.16
CA ILE A 111 -18.36 4.71 -20.65
C ILE A 111 -17.77 3.63 -19.76
N LEU A 112 -18.48 2.51 -19.67
CA LEU A 112 -17.95 1.28 -19.09
C LEU A 112 -17.75 0.29 -20.22
N ILE A 113 -16.52 -0.17 -20.42
CA ILE A 113 -16.18 -1.12 -21.47
C ILE A 113 -15.71 -2.47 -20.90
N GLU A 114 -15.92 -3.54 -21.66
CA GLU A 114 -15.39 -4.87 -21.42
C GLU A 114 -14.47 -5.26 -22.57
N GLY A 115 -13.19 -5.55 -22.28
CA GLY A 115 -12.27 -6.12 -23.25
C GLY A 115 -12.66 -7.55 -23.59
N LEU A 116 -12.63 -7.92 -24.87
CA LEU A 116 -13.07 -9.24 -25.33
C LEU A 116 -11.95 -10.04 -25.96
N TRP A 117 -11.27 -9.48 -26.96
CA TRP A 117 -10.25 -10.19 -27.73
C TRP A 117 -9.06 -9.31 -28.05
N ARG A 118 -7.87 -9.90 -28.11
CA ARG A 118 -6.70 -9.23 -28.69
C ARG A 118 -6.91 -9.01 -30.17
N ILE A 119 -6.56 -7.82 -30.63
CA ILE A 119 -6.63 -7.47 -32.05
C ILE A 119 -5.33 -6.83 -32.51
N ARG A 120 -5.03 -7.05 -33.79
CA ARG A 120 -4.01 -6.30 -34.53
C ARG A 120 -4.72 -5.40 -35.54
N PHE A 121 -4.31 -4.14 -35.60
CA PHE A 121 -4.77 -3.20 -36.62
C PHE A 121 -4.02 -3.46 -37.92
N ARG A 122 -4.74 -3.54 -39.04
CA ARG A 122 -4.16 -3.69 -40.38
C ARG A 122 -4.13 -2.35 -41.10
N ASP A 123 -5.28 -1.91 -41.60
CA ASP A 123 -5.43 -0.70 -42.38
C ASP A 123 -6.54 0.17 -41.81
N TYR A 124 -6.39 1.50 -41.92
CA TYR A 124 -7.42 2.46 -41.51
C TYR A 124 -8.27 2.83 -42.72
N GLU A 125 -9.54 2.44 -42.70
CA GLU A 125 -10.49 2.68 -43.80
C GLU A 125 -10.93 4.15 -43.85
N THR A 126 -11.13 4.77 -42.70
CA THR A 126 -11.69 6.12 -42.61
C THR A 126 -11.09 6.88 -41.43
N LEU A 127 -10.80 8.16 -41.64
CA LEU A 127 -10.26 9.06 -40.60
C LEU A 127 -11.30 10.03 -40.02
N SER A 128 -12.40 10.27 -40.73
CA SER A 128 -13.45 11.22 -40.36
C SER A 128 -14.83 10.57 -40.50
N PRO A 129 -15.75 10.69 -39.52
CA PRO A 129 -15.69 11.59 -38.36
C PRO A 129 -14.81 11.11 -37.19
N TYR A 130 -14.37 9.85 -37.22
CA TYR A 130 -13.42 9.22 -36.31
C TYR A 130 -12.71 8.08 -37.03
N LEU A 131 -11.66 7.53 -36.42
CA LEU A 131 -10.88 6.43 -36.99
C LEU A 131 -11.71 5.14 -37.09
N ARG A 132 -11.66 4.48 -38.24
CA ARG A 132 -12.16 3.12 -38.45
C ARG A 132 -11.07 2.28 -39.09
N ALA A 133 -10.85 1.08 -38.56
CA ALA A 133 -9.76 0.22 -39.01
C ALA A 133 -10.20 -1.23 -39.19
N HIS A 134 -9.54 -1.90 -40.13
CA HIS A 134 -9.59 -3.34 -40.27
C HIS A 134 -8.83 -3.99 -39.11
N VAL A 135 -9.50 -4.90 -38.42
CA VAL A 135 -8.97 -5.58 -37.23
C VAL A 135 -8.85 -7.07 -37.46
N GLU A 136 -7.75 -7.65 -36.99
CA GLU A 136 -7.54 -9.09 -36.99
C GLU A 136 -7.52 -9.62 -35.56
N VAL A 137 -8.39 -10.59 -35.26
CA VAL A 137 -8.39 -11.26 -33.96
C VAL A 137 -7.16 -12.13 -33.82
N ARG A 138 -6.35 -11.82 -32.80
CA ARG A 138 -5.20 -12.64 -32.42
C ARG A 138 -5.63 -13.68 -31.39
N LYS A 139 -5.57 -14.94 -31.78
CA LYS A 139 -5.77 -16.07 -30.87
C LYS A 139 -4.52 -16.29 -30.03
N ASP A 140 -4.73 -16.72 -28.79
CA ASP A 140 -3.65 -17.13 -27.91
C ASP A 140 -3.00 -18.41 -28.44
N GLU A 141 -1.67 -18.40 -28.55
CA GLU A 141 -0.85 -19.55 -28.92
C GLU A 141 -0.41 -20.22 -27.61
N ALA A 142 -1.11 -21.29 -27.24
CA ALA A 142 -0.82 -22.08 -26.05
C ALA A 142 -0.42 -23.49 -26.47
N ASP A 143 0.77 -23.92 -26.05
CA ASP A 143 1.21 -25.31 -26.21
C ASP A 143 0.76 -26.15 -25.03
N ASP A 144 0.28 -27.38 -25.26
CA ASP A 144 -0.10 -28.33 -24.20
C ASP A 144 1.11 -28.98 -23.47
N SER A 145 2.26 -28.30 -23.48
CA SER A 145 3.47 -28.77 -22.82
C SER A 145 3.30 -28.84 -21.29
N THR A 146 3.90 -29.86 -20.67
CA THR A 146 3.99 -29.98 -19.21
C THR A 146 4.65 -28.76 -18.56
N GLU A 147 5.60 -28.14 -19.24
CA GLU A 147 6.26 -26.91 -18.82
C GLU A 147 5.29 -25.72 -18.71
N LEU A 148 4.39 -25.53 -19.68
CA LEU A 148 3.40 -24.45 -19.64
C LEU A 148 2.44 -24.65 -18.46
N VAL A 149 2.02 -25.89 -18.22
CA VAL A 149 1.16 -26.23 -17.07
C VAL A 149 1.86 -25.94 -15.75
N ALA A 150 3.14 -26.32 -15.61
CA ALA A 150 3.94 -26.04 -14.41
C ALA A 150 4.16 -24.53 -14.19
N LEU A 151 4.42 -23.79 -15.27
CA LEU A 151 4.58 -22.33 -15.24
C LEU A 151 3.28 -21.63 -14.82
N SER A 152 2.15 -22.04 -15.42
CA SER A 152 0.83 -21.51 -15.09
C SER A 152 0.51 -21.72 -13.61
N ARG A 153 0.73 -22.93 -13.08
CA ARG A 153 0.54 -23.23 -11.64
C ARG A 153 1.40 -22.36 -10.73
N THR A 154 2.67 -22.18 -11.08
CA THR A 154 3.59 -21.33 -10.31
C THR A 154 3.10 -19.87 -10.27
N ILE A 155 2.70 -19.33 -11.42
CA ILE A 155 2.18 -17.96 -11.51
C ILE A 155 0.86 -17.82 -10.76
N HIS A 156 -0.04 -18.79 -10.90
CA HIS A 156 -1.31 -18.82 -10.21
C HIS A 156 -1.13 -18.79 -8.68
N GLN A 157 -0.26 -19.64 -8.13
CA GLN A 157 0.06 -19.64 -6.69
C GLN A 157 0.68 -18.31 -6.24
N SER A 158 1.65 -17.79 -6.98
CA SER A 158 2.28 -16.50 -6.66
C SER A 158 1.27 -15.36 -6.72
N PHE A 159 0.33 -15.38 -7.66
CA PHE A 159 -0.72 -14.37 -7.78
C PHE A 159 -1.72 -14.45 -6.62
N GLN A 160 -2.08 -15.65 -6.16
CA GLN A 160 -2.92 -15.81 -4.97
C GLN A 160 -2.29 -15.18 -3.73
N GLU A 161 -0.97 -15.33 -3.53
CA GLU A 161 -0.28 -14.68 -2.40
C GLU A 161 -0.29 -13.15 -2.53
N VAL A 162 -0.03 -12.62 -3.73
CA VAL A 162 -0.16 -11.17 -4.02
C VAL A 162 -1.57 -10.67 -3.70
N VAL A 163 -2.59 -11.41 -4.11
CA VAL A 163 -3.99 -11.06 -3.87
C VAL A 163 -4.36 -11.09 -2.38
N LYS A 164 -3.78 -12.00 -1.58
CA LYS A 164 -3.97 -12.03 -0.11
C LYS A 164 -3.29 -10.85 0.58
N LEU A 165 -2.11 -10.46 0.11
CA LEU A 165 -1.33 -9.35 0.67
C LEU A 165 -1.85 -7.97 0.24
N SER A 166 -2.65 -7.91 -0.82
CA SER A 166 -3.17 -6.66 -1.36
C SER A 166 -4.58 -6.34 -0.83
N PRO A 167 -4.72 -5.37 0.11
CA PRO A 167 -6.02 -4.98 0.64
C PRO A 167 -6.87 -4.17 -0.34
N SER A 168 -6.29 -3.69 -1.45
CA SER A 168 -6.99 -2.87 -2.45
C SER A 168 -7.79 -3.67 -3.47
N LEU A 169 -7.56 -4.99 -3.57
CA LEU A 169 -8.25 -5.85 -4.53
C LEU A 169 -9.62 -6.29 -4.01
N SER A 170 -10.62 -6.25 -4.90
CA SER A 170 -11.99 -6.64 -4.57
C SER A 170 -12.12 -8.15 -4.35
N GLU A 171 -13.11 -8.57 -3.55
CA GLU A 171 -13.42 -10.00 -3.33
C GLU A 171 -13.68 -10.75 -4.65
N GLN A 172 -14.19 -10.07 -5.67
CA GLN A 172 -14.45 -10.67 -6.98
C GLN A 172 -13.15 -11.08 -7.67
N ILE A 173 -12.08 -10.28 -7.55
CA ILE A 173 -10.76 -10.61 -8.10
C ILE A 173 -10.18 -11.81 -7.34
N LYS A 174 -10.41 -11.90 -6.02
CA LYS A 174 -10.00 -13.07 -5.22
C LYS A 174 -10.71 -14.35 -5.67
N ILE A 175 -12.01 -14.28 -5.96
CA ILE A 175 -12.77 -15.42 -6.48
C ILE A 175 -12.33 -15.77 -7.91
N ALA A 176 -12.09 -14.77 -8.76
CA ALA A 176 -11.63 -14.97 -10.12
C ALA A 176 -10.23 -15.63 -10.15
N SER A 177 -9.33 -15.22 -9.24
CA SER A 177 -8.00 -15.81 -9.13
C SER A 177 -8.02 -17.27 -8.70
N LEU A 178 -9.07 -17.74 -8.01
CA LEU A 178 -9.23 -19.15 -7.63
C LEU A 178 -9.80 -20.03 -8.75
N ASN A 179 -10.58 -19.45 -9.67
CA ASN A 179 -11.33 -20.21 -10.68
C ASN A 179 -10.71 -20.15 -12.09
N THR A 180 -9.62 -19.39 -12.27
CA THR A 180 -8.98 -19.20 -13.59
C THR A 180 -7.81 -20.17 -13.77
N ASP A 181 -8.08 -21.30 -14.43
CA ASP A 181 -7.09 -22.36 -14.68
C ASP A 181 -6.39 -22.24 -16.05
N SER A 182 -7.05 -21.58 -17.01
CA SER A 182 -6.52 -21.45 -18.38
C SER A 182 -5.37 -20.43 -18.42
N PRO A 183 -4.21 -20.77 -19.02
CA PRO A 183 -3.00 -19.95 -18.92
C PRO A 183 -3.12 -18.59 -19.62
N GLY A 184 -3.90 -18.49 -20.71
CA GLY A 184 -4.17 -17.23 -21.42
C GLY A 184 -4.97 -16.26 -20.54
N PRO A 185 -6.22 -16.59 -20.16
CA PRO A 185 -7.01 -15.78 -19.24
C PRO A 185 -6.32 -15.49 -17.90
N LEU A 186 -5.55 -16.43 -17.36
CA LEU A 186 -4.76 -16.20 -16.15
C LEU A 186 -3.74 -15.08 -16.37
N SER A 187 -3.00 -15.11 -17.49
CA SER A 187 -2.03 -14.06 -17.80
C SER A 187 -2.67 -12.67 -17.93
N ASP A 188 -3.90 -12.61 -18.44
CA ASP A 188 -4.65 -11.37 -18.65
C ASP A 188 -5.17 -10.81 -17.34
N LEU A 189 -5.70 -11.71 -16.48
CA LEU A 189 -6.12 -11.39 -15.13
C LEU A 189 -4.95 -10.84 -14.29
N VAL A 190 -3.78 -11.48 -14.37
CA VAL A 190 -2.57 -11.03 -13.67
C VAL A 190 -2.13 -9.67 -14.20
N ALA A 191 -2.00 -9.50 -15.52
CA ALA A 191 -1.55 -8.24 -16.12
C ALA A 191 -2.47 -7.04 -15.80
N THR A 192 -3.77 -7.28 -15.69
CA THR A 192 -4.77 -6.25 -15.36
C THR A 192 -4.64 -5.75 -13.92
N ASN A 193 -4.28 -6.64 -12.99
CA ASN A 193 -4.31 -6.35 -11.55
C ASN A 193 -2.93 -6.04 -10.96
N LEU A 194 -1.85 -6.21 -11.73
CA LEU A 194 -0.51 -5.79 -11.33
C LEU A 194 -0.26 -4.31 -11.67
N ASN A 195 0.57 -3.68 -10.83
CA ASN A 195 1.03 -2.31 -11.02
C ASN A 195 2.19 -2.25 -12.04
N LEU A 196 1.84 -2.34 -13.32
CA LEU A 196 2.78 -2.37 -14.46
C LEU A 196 2.84 -1.03 -15.18
N SER A 197 3.99 -0.71 -15.78
CA SER A 197 4.10 0.47 -16.65
C SER A 197 3.24 0.30 -17.93
N LEU A 198 2.91 1.40 -18.59
CA LEU A 198 2.17 1.35 -19.87
C LEU A 198 2.96 0.57 -20.93
N GLU A 199 4.29 0.71 -20.99
CA GLU A 199 5.10 -0.05 -21.94
C GLU A 199 5.08 -1.55 -21.61
N GLU A 200 5.15 -1.93 -20.34
CA GLU A 200 5.06 -3.34 -19.93
C GLU A 200 3.70 -3.94 -20.30
N ARG A 201 2.60 -3.24 -20.03
CA ARG A 201 1.25 -3.66 -20.43
C ARG A 201 1.15 -3.79 -21.95
N GLN A 202 1.69 -2.83 -22.68
CA GLN A 202 1.69 -2.84 -24.12
C GLN A 202 2.53 -3.99 -24.69
N GLN A 203 3.66 -4.35 -24.07
CA GLN A 203 4.43 -5.54 -24.45
C GLN A 203 3.61 -6.82 -24.25
N LEU A 204 2.84 -6.93 -23.16
CA LEU A 204 2.05 -8.12 -22.85
C LEU A 204 0.86 -8.31 -23.80
N ILE A 205 0.15 -7.25 -24.18
CA ILE A 205 -0.97 -7.36 -25.13
C ILE A 205 -0.52 -7.76 -26.54
N GLN A 206 0.72 -7.42 -26.91
CA GLN A 206 1.34 -7.78 -28.21
C GLN A 206 1.73 -9.26 -28.32
N MET A 207 1.96 -9.96 -27.20
CA MET A 207 2.43 -11.34 -27.19
C MET A 207 1.31 -12.35 -27.49
N SER A 208 1.38 -13.03 -28.64
CA SER A 208 0.48 -14.16 -28.97
C SER A 208 0.80 -15.41 -28.17
N SER A 209 2.09 -15.69 -27.95
CA SER A 209 2.56 -16.83 -27.17
C SER A 209 2.25 -16.66 -25.69
N VAL A 210 1.40 -17.55 -25.16
CA VAL A 210 1.04 -17.55 -23.74
C VAL A 210 2.26 -17.90 -22.88
N ARG A 211 3.15 -18.79 -23.36
CA ARG A 211 4.38 -19.16 -22.65
C ARG A 211 5.29 -17.95 -22.46
N GLU A 212 5.52 -17.18 -23.51
CA GLU A 212 6.36 -15.98 -23.45
C GLU A 212 5.75 -14.92 -22.52
N ARG A 213 4.44 -14.72 -22.61
CA ARG A 213 3.70 -13.79 -21.76
C ARG A 213 3.82 -14.14 -20.28
N LEU A 214 3.64 -15.43 -19.93
CA LEU A 214 3.82 -15.92 -18.57
C LEU A 214 5.28 -15.79 -18.09
N ASN A 215 6.26 -16.08 -18.95
CA ASN A 215 7.68 -15.89 -18.63
C ASN A 215 8.03 -14.42 -18.37
N LYS A 216 7.41 -13.48 -19.09
CA LYS A 216 7.57 -12.04 -18.88
C LYS A 216 6.87 -11.56 -17.60
N LEU A 217 5.69 -12.10 -17.30
CA LEU A 217 4.93 -11.78 -16.09
C LEU A 217 5.59 -12.30 -14.81
N ARG A 218 6.24 -13.47 -14.85
CA ARG A 218 6.84 -14.09 -13.66
C ARG A 218 7.73 -13.14 -12.84
N PRO A 219 8.78 -12.49 -13.40
CA PRO A 219 9.62 -11.59 -12.62
C PRO A 219 8.86 -10.33 -12.12
N LEU A 220 7.88 -9.85 -12.89
CA LEU A 220 7.06 -8.69 -12.48
C LEU A 220 6.19 -9.03 -11.27
N LEU A 221 5.58 -10.22 -11.29
CA LEU A 221 4.79 -10.74 -10.19
C LEU A 221 5.63 -11.01 -8.94
N THR A 222 6.85 -11.55 -9.10
CA THR A 222 7.79 -11.75 -7.99
C THR A 222 8.17 -10.41 -7.34
N ARG A 223 8.49 -9.40 -8.14
CA ARG A 223 8.79 -8.05 -7.64
C ARG A 223 7.61 -7.46 -6.87
N GLU A 224 6.40 -7.57 -7.40
CA GLU A 224 5.19 -7.06 -6.74
C GLU A 224 4.95 -7.76 -5.39
N HIS A 225 5.11 -9.09 -5.37
CA HIS A 225 5.01 -9.87 -4.15
C HIS A 225 6.03 -9.43 -3.08
N GLU A 226 7.29 -9.19 -3.45
CA GLU A 226 8.31 -8.70 -2.53
C GLU A 226 7.96 -7.34 -1.93
N VAL A 227 7.50 -6.40 -2.75
CA VAL A 227 7.08 -5.06 -2.31
C VAL A 227 5.93 -5.16 -1.32
N LEU A 228 4.88 -5.93 -1.64
CA LEU A 228 3.72 -6.13 -0.76
C LEU A 228 4.09 -6.86 0.54
N SER A 229 4.97 -7.87 0.47
CA SER A 229 5.45 -8.59 1.65
C SER A 229 6.22 -7.67 2.60
N ILE A 230 7.11 -6.81 2.08
CA ILE A 230 7.83 -5.83 2.90
C ILE A 230 6.85 -4.83 3.51
N GLY A 231 5.91 -4.30 2.73
CA GLY A 231 4.88 -3.39 3.22
C GLY A 231 4.04 -3.99 4.34
N SER A 232 3.60 -5.24 4.18
CA SER A 232 2.85 -5.98 5.19
C SER A 232 3.66 -6.20 6.48
N LYS A 233 4.96 -6.54 6.37
CA LYS A 233 5.85 -6.68 7.53
C LYS A 233 5.98 -5.37 8.31
N ILE A 234 6.21 -4.25 7.62
CA ILE A 234 6.30 -2.92 8.24
C ILE A 234 4.98 -2.59 8.96
N GLN A 235 3.85 -2.82 8.30
CA GLN A 235 2.53 -2.57 8.90
C GLN A 235 2.32 -3.41 10.18
N ASN A 236 2.71 -4.68 10.16
CA ASN A 236 2.61 -5.57 11.32
C ASN A 236 3.52 -5.12 12.47
N GLU A 237 4.76 -4.71 12.19
CA GLU A 237 5.69 -4.19 13.20
C GLU A 237 5.16 -2.90 13.84
N VAL A 238 4.67 -1.95 13.03
CA VAL A 238 4.07 -0.71 13.52
C VAL A 238 2.86 -1.00 14.40
N SER A 239 1.95 -1.89 13.95
CA SER A 239 0.76 -2.25 14.72
C SER A 239 1.10 -2.89 16.07
N THR A 240 2.13 -3.75 16.11
CA THR A 240 2.60 -4.41 17.33
C THR A 240 3.22 -3.42 18.31
N SER A 241 4.03 -2.50 17.81
CA SER A 241 4.65 -1.43 18.60
C SER A 241 3.61 -0.46 19.20
N MET A 242 2.61 -0.07 18.39
CA MET A 242 1.50 0.76 18.86
C MET A 242 0.66 0.04 19.92
N ALA A 243 0.32 -1.23 19.71
CA ALA A 243 -0.45 -2.02 20.67
C ALA A 243 0.30 -2.22 22.00
N LYS A 244 1.63 -2.35 21.95
CA LYS A 244 2.48 -2.39 23.16
C LYS A 244 2.47 -1.03 23.88
N SER A 245 2.70 0.06 23.14
CA SER A 245 2.73 1.41 23.70
C SER A 245 1.39 1.79 24.35
N GLN A 246 0.27 1.43 23.73
CA GLN A 246 -1.07 1.66 24.26
C GLN A 246 -1.33 0.83 25.53
N ARG A 247 -0.90 -0.43 25.57
CA ARG A 247 -0.96 -1.26 26.78
C ARG A 247 -0.12 -0.68 27.92
N ASP A 248 1.12 -0.30 27.65
CA ASP A 248 2.02 0.26 28.66
C ASP A 248 1.48 1.58 29.22
N PHE A 249 0.91 2.44 28.37
CA PHE A 249 0.24 3.67 28.79
C PHE A 249 -0.95 3.37 29.72
N PHE A 250 -1.81 2.43 29.33
CA PHE A 250 -2.98 2.06 30.11
C PHE A 250 -2.61 1.47 31.49
N LEU A 251 -1.62 0.57 31.53
CA LEU A 251 -1.11 -0.02 32.77
C LEU A 251 -0.52 1.04 33.72
N ARG A 252 0.21 2.03 33.19
CA ARG A 252 0.75 3.13 33.99
C ARG A 252 -0.35 3.99 34.61
N GLU A 253 -1.40 4.29 33.86
CA GLU A 253 -2.56 5.01 34.40
C GLU A 253 -3.32 4.18 35.45
N GLN A 254 -3.44 2.87 35.26
CA GLN A 254 -4.02 1.98 36.29
C GLN A 254 -3.21 1.96 37.58
N ILE A 255 -1.88 1.85 37.50
CA ILE A 255 -1.02 1.90 38.70
C ILE A 255 -1.19 3.24 39.42
N ARG A 256 -1.21 4.36 38.70
CA ARG A 256 -1.45 5.69 39.30
C ARG A 256 -2.80 5.80 39.98
N ALA A 257 -3.84 5.20 39.39
CA ALA A 257 -5.17 5.18 40.00
C ALA A 257 -5.20 4.34 41.28
N ILE A 258 -4.59 3.15 41.25
CA ILE A 258 -4.47 2.25 42.41
C ILE A 258 -3.68 2.92 43.55
N GLN A 259 -2.54 3.54 43.26
CA GLN A 259 -1.74 4.28 44.26
C GLN A 259 -2.53 5.43 44.90
N ARG A 260 -3.31 6.17 44.10
CA ARG A 260 -4.22 7.21 44.62
C ARG A 260 -5.32 6.65 45.53
N GLU A 261 -5.88 5.48 45.22
CA GLU A 261 -6.92 4.84 46.05
C GLU A 261 -6.37 4.19 47.34
N LEU A 262 -5.14 3.66 47.32
CA LEU A 262 -4.48 3.06 48.49
C LEU A 262 -3.98 4.09 49.52
N GLY A 263 -3.98 5.38 49.20
CA GLY A 263 -3.51 6.44 50.10
C GLY A 263 -1.99 6.45 50.30
N GLU A 264 -1.25 5.58 49.60
CA GLU A 264 0.20 5.71 49.44
C GLU A 264 0.44 6.92 48.53
N GLY A 265 0.85 8.03 49.14
CA GLY A 265 1.22 9.24 48.41
C GLY A 265 2.25 8.95 47.31
N ASP A 266 2.32 9.86 46.34
CA ASP A 266 3.21 9.80 45.18
C ASP A 266 4.62 9.28 45.60
N PRO A 267 5.23 8.29 44.93
CA PRO A 267 6.52 7.70 45.35
C PRO A 267 7.61 8.75 45.60
N VAL A 268 7.57 9.85 44.84
CA VAL A 268 8.44 11.03 44.99
C VAL A 268 8.25 11.70 46.35
N SER A 269 7.02 11.80 46.85
CA SER A 269 6.72 12.41 48.14
C SER A 269 7.26 11.59 49.31
N ASN A 270 7.20 10.25 49.21
CA ASN A 270 7.76 9.37 50.24
C ASN A 270 9.28 9.44 50.26
N GLU A 271 9.91 9.53 49.09
CA GLU A 271 11.36 9.65 48.95
C GLU A 271 11.88 10.99 49.50
N VAL A 272 11.18 12.09 49.20
CA VAL A 272 11.49 13.43 49.73
C VAL A 272 11.36 13.45 51.27
N ALA A 273 10.36 12.78 51.84
CA ALA A 273 10.20 12.67 53.28
C ALA A 273 11.38 11.92 53.95
N ALA A 274 11.80 10.80 53.37
CA ALA A 274 12.95 10.02 53.88
C ALA A 274 14.27 10.80 53.80
N LEU A 275 14.47 11.62 52.76
CA LEU A 275 15.65 12.48 52.64
C LEU A 275 15.69 13.59 53.69
N ARG A 276 14.55 14.22 53.99
CA ARG A 276 14.45 15.24 55.05
C ARG A 276 14.76 14.65 56.43
N GLU A 277 14.23 13.46 56.71
CA GLU A 277 14.54 12.77 57.98
C GLU A 277 16.03 12.43 58.10
N ARG A 278 16.68 12.01 57.01
CA ARG A 278 18.14 11.77 57.02
C ARG A 278 18.94 13.05 57.21
N SER A 279 18.55 14.17 56.58
CA SER A 279 19.27 15.44 56.75
C SER A 279 19.22 15.95 58.18
N ASP A 280 18.12 15.73 58.90
CA ASP A 280 17.97 16.14 60.31
C ASP A 280 18.83 15.28 61.26
N ASN A 281 19.08 14.03 60.90
CA ASN A 281 19.88 13.10 61.71
C ASN A 281 21.40 13.29 61.54
N VAL A 282 21.86 13.89 60.45
CA VAL A 282 23.28 14.18 60.21
C VAL A 282 23.63 15.56 60.74
N ARG A 283 24.69 15.68 61.55
CA ARG A 283 25.19 16.98 62.01
C ARG A 283 25.92 17.72 60.87
N LEU A 284 25.14 18.39 60.03
CA LEU A 284 25.63 19.15 58.89
C LEU A 284 26.06 20.57 59.30
N PRO A 285 27.15 21.12 58.72
CA PRO A 285 27.46 22.54 58.83
C PRO A 285 26.31 23.40 58.28
N PRO A 286 26.09 24.62 58.81
CA PRO A 286 24.95 25.46 58.46
C PRO A 286 24.90 25.85 56.96
N ASP A 287 26.05 25.96 56.31
CA ASP A 287 26.13 26.28 54.88
C ASP A 287 25.75 25.08 54.00
N VAL A 288 26.08 23.86 54.43
CA VAL A 288 25.73 22.63 53.72
C VAL A 288 24.24 22.30 53.88
N LEU A 289 23.68 22.51 55.08
CA LEU A 289 22.26 22.27 55.34
C LEU A 289 21.35 23.14 54.46
N LYS A 290 21.75 24.39 54.18
CA LYS A 290 21.04 25.27 53.23
C LYS A 290 21.02 24.71 51.81
N VAL A 291 22.14 24.13 51.35
CA VAL A 291 22.25 23.54 50.01
C VAL A 291 21.42 22.26 49.92
N VAL A 292 21.49 21.39 50.94
CA VAL A 292 20.69 20.16 51.01
C VAL A 292 19.20 20.47 50.95
N ASN A 293 18.71 21.41 51.76
CA ASN A 293 17.29 21.79 51.74
C ASN A 293 16.84 22.32 50.38
N LYS A 294 17.66 23.17 49.75
CA LYS A 294 17.36 23.72 48.42
C LYS A 294 17.27 22.63 47.34
N GLU A 295 18.16 21.65 47.38
CA GLU A 295 18.16 20.54 46.42
C GLU A 295 17.04 19.52 46.72
N ILE A 296 16.66 19.31 47.98
CA ILE A 296 15.47 18.51 48.35
C ILE A 296 14.19 19.15 47.81
N ASP A 297 14.03 20.48 47.97
CA ASP A 297 12.87 21.20 47.45
C ASP A 297 12.84 21.19 45.91
N ARG A 298 14.01 21.23 45.26
CA ARG A 298 14.14 21.05 43.81
C ARG A 298 13.73 19.64 43.38
N LEU A 299 14.16 18.61 44.10
CA LEU A 299 13.81 17.21 43.82
C LEU A 299 12.30 16.97 43.90
N GLN A 300 11.60 17.64 44.82
CA GLN A 300 10.14 17.57 44.97
C GLN A 300 9.38 18.10 43.73
N GLN A 301 9.97 19.01 42.96
CA GLN A 301 9.36 19.60 41.76
C GLN A 301 9.70 18.83 40.48
N LEU A 302 10.73 17.99 40.51
CA LEU A 302 11.18 17.21 39.36
C LEU A 302 10.34 15.94 39.19
N THR A 303 10.04 15.61 37.93
CA THR A 303 9.42 14.32 37.62
C THR A 303 10.49 13.22 37.58
N PRO A 304 10.20 11.98 38.02
CA PRO A 304 11.17 10.88 37.98
C PRO A 304 11.72 10.51 36.60
N ALA A 305 11.03 10.94 35.53
CA ALA A 305 11.45 10.72 34.15
C ALA A 305 12.47 11.77 33.65
N ALA A 306 12.68 12.86 34.39
CA ALA A 306 13.64 13.89 34.04
C ALA A 306 15.08 13.41 34.33
N ALA A 307 16.01 13.64 33.39
CA ALA A 307 17.41 13.26 33.56
C ALA A 307 18.07 13.96 34.78
N GLU A 308 17.59 15.15 35.14
CA GLU A 308 18.05 15.90 36.32
C GLU A 308 17.68 15.22 37.65
N TYR A 309 16.62 14.41 37.68
CA TYR A 309 16.14 13.77 38.91
C TYR A 309 17.20 12.83 39.52
N ALA A 310 17.78 11.96 38.69
CA ALA A 310 18.83 11.04 39.13
C ALA A 310 20.11 11.77 39.57
N ILE A 311 20.44 12.88 38.92
CA ILE A 311 21.63 13.68 39.24
C ILE A 311 21.46 14.36 40.61
N THR A 312 20.33 15.05 40.81
CA THR A 312 20.02 15.72 42.09
C THR A 312 19.93 14.70 43.23
N ARG A 313 19.35 13.52 42.98
CA ARG A 313 19.27 12.46 43.99
C ARG A 313 20.65 11.96 44.42
N ASN A 314 21.50 11.60 43.46
CA ASN A 314 22.85 11.12 43.76
C ASN A 314 23.69 12.18 44.49
N TYR A 315 23.53 13.45 44.11
CA TYR A 315 24.21 14.55 44.78
C TYR A 315 23.77 14.71 46.24
N LEU A 316 22.47 14.59 46.52
CA LEU A 316 21.94 14.61 47.89
C LEU A 316 22.45 13.45 48.73
N ASP A 317 22.50 12.23 48.16
CA ASP A 317 23.05 11.07 48.87
C ASP A 317 24.53 11.27 49.20
N TRP A 318 25.35 11.77 48.27
CA TRP A 318 26.76 12.09 48.54
C TRP A 318 26.94 13.11 49.65
N LEU A 319 26.15 14.19 49.65
CA LEU A 319 26.22 15.21 50.70
C LEU A 319 25.88 14.64 52.08
N LEU A 320 24.96 13.68 52.16
CA LEU A 320 24.53 13.07 53.42
C LEU A 320 25.49 11.98 53.92
N GLU A 321 26.22 11.32 53.03
CA GLU A 321 27.21 10.27 53.37
C GLU A 321 28.57 10.83 53.83
N LEU A 322 28.89 12.08 53.48
CA LEU A 322 30.17 12.68 53.84
C LEU A 322 30.32 12.86 55.37
N PRO A 323 31.47 12.49 55.95
CA PRO A 323 31.68 12.56 57.40
C PRO A 323 32.10 13.99 57.82
N TRP A 324 31.19 14.96 57.69
CA TRP A 324 31.42 16.39 57.93
C TRP A 324 32.02 16.74 59.30
N THR A 325 31.85 15.86 60.29
CA THR A 325 32.31 16.05 61.68
C THR A 325 33.56 15.26 62.04
N LYS A 326 34.06 14.39 61.15
CA LYS A 326 35.29 13.61 61.40
C LYS A 326 36.45 14.22 60.63
N THR A 327 37.39 14.79 61.35
CA THR A 327 38.68 15.23 60.81
C THR A 327 39.79 14.31 61.31
N THR A 328 40.77 14.03 60.46
CA THR A 328 42.01 13.36 60.86
C THR A 328 43.05 14.41 61.25
N VAL A 329 43.94 14.06 62.19
CA VAL A 329 45.09 14.92 62.53
C VAL A 329 46.07 14.87 61.37
N ASP A 330 46.43 16.04 60.85
CA ASP A 330 47.31 16.18 59.69
C ASP A 330 48.75 15.78 60.06
N ASN A 331 49.43 15.04 59.16
CA ASN A 331 50.80 14.58 59.37
C ASN A 331 51.70 15.19 58.29
N LEU A 332 52.43 16.24 58.68
CA LEU A 332 53.30 17.03 57.80
C LEU A 332 54.75 16.53 57.74
N GLU A 333 55.02 15.26 58.10
CA GLU A 333 56.34 14.66 57.94
C GLU A 333 56.62 14.23 56.49
N LEU A 334 57.33 15.10 55.75
CA LEU A 334 57.78 14.85 54.37
C LEU A 334 58.61 13.57 54.21
N SER A 335 59.38 13.18 55.23
CA SER A 335 60.18 11.95 55.27
C SER A 335 59.31 10.69 55.32
N ALA A 336 58.22 10.73 56.08
CA ALA A 336 57.27 9.62 56.18
C ALA A 336 56.42 9.51 54.90
N ALA A 337 56.01 10.64 54.32
CA ALA A 337 55.26 10.67 53.06
C ALA A 337 56.06 10.08 51.89
N ARG A 338 57.37 10.36 51.79
CA ARG A 338 58.23 9.81 50.74
C ARG A 338 58.36 8.28 50.82
N LYS A 339 58.51 7.72 52.03
CA LYS A 339 58.61 6.26 52.24
C LYS A 339 57.33 5.48 51.95
N LEU A 340 56.18 6.15 51.97
CA LEU A 340 54.86 5.53 51.77
C LEU A 340 54.42 5.58 50.30
N LEU A 341 55.01 6.49 49.52
CA LEU A 341 54.73 6.68 48.08
C LEU A 341 55.76 5.97 47.17
N ASP A 342 56.98 5.69 47.66
CA ASP A 342 58.00 4.85 46.99
C ASP A 342 57.71 3.34 47.18
#